data_AF-A0A175RW20-F1
#
_entry.id   AF-A0A175RW20-F1
#
_cell.length_a   1.000
_cell.length_b   1.000
_cell.length_c   1.000
_cell.angle_alpha   90.00
_cell.angle_beta   90.00
_cell.angle_gamma   90.00
#
_symmetry.space_group_name_H-M   'P 1'
#
loop_
_entity.id
_entity.type
_entity.pdbx_description
1 polymer ?
#
loop_
_entity_poly.entity_id
_entity_poly.type
_entity_poly.pdbx_seq_one_letter_code
_entity_poly.pdbx_strand_id
1 'polypeptide(L)'
;MTNAPIRYSPDVEDIQPDEAETAQGLNETFDTILETTAHDYGHAVRSVHAKAHGILEATLRVHDDLPPELTQGLFATPATHKAYLRLSTNAGDILPDAISLPRGLALKILDVEGERLPGAEGKTQDFIMVNGPVFQAKTADQFLGNLKLLAKTTDKLEGTKTVMSSVLRGVNKALEAVGVESPAIQSLGGAPNVDPLGQTYYSVTPFLYGDYIAKFSLVPVAPDLTELETREIDASGRPDA
;
A
#
# COMPACT_ATOMS: atom_id res chain seq x y z
N MET A 1 -16.22 6.17 21.44
CA MET A 1 -15.32 7.08 22.17
C MET A 1 -14.01 7.08 21.41
N THR A 2 -13.54 8.23 20.95
CA THR A 2 -12.19 8.33 20.38
C THR A 2 -11.18 8.10 21.50
N ASN A 3 -10.17 7.26 21.26
CA ASN A 3 -9.08 7.10 22.23
C ASN A 3 -8.32 8.42 22.34
N ALA A 4 -7.75 8.70 23.52
CA ALA A 4 -6.89 9.87 23.69
C ALA A 4 -5.66 9.76 22.75
N PRO A 5 -5.18 10.88 22.16
CA PRO A 5 -3.97 10.87 21.34
C PRO A 5 -2.75 10.34 22.11
N ILE A 6 -1.94 9.50 21.46
CA ILE A 6 -0.72 8.95 22.05
C ILE A 6 0.42 9.93 21.78
N ARG A 7 1.02 10.47 22.84
CA ARG A 7 2.21 11.32 22.71
C ARG A 7 3.40 10.50 22.25
N TYR A 8 4.23 11.09 21.39
CA TYR A 8 5.49 10.49 21.02
C TYR A 8 6.50 10.59 22.17
N SER A 9 7.30 9.54 22.30
CA SER A 9 8.50 9.52 23.13
C SER A 9 9.52 8.59 22.47
N PRO A 10 10.84 8.88 22.56
CA PRO A 10 11.86 8.07 21.85
C PRO A 10 11.93 6.59 22.27
N ASP A 11 11.38 6.22 23.43
CA ASP A 11 11.34 4.84 23.93
C ASP A 11 10.34 3.94 23.19
N VAL A 12 9.54 4.50 22.27
CA VAL A 12 8.69 3.70 21.37
C VAL A 12 9.45 3.12 20.17
N GLU A 13 10.65 3.61 19.90
CA GLU A 13 11.53 3.10 18.84
C GLU A 13 12.41 1.96 19.37
N ASP A 14 12.47 0.85 18.62
CA ASP A 14 13.29 -0.32 18.94
C ASP A 14 14.12 -0.72 17.72
N ILE A 15 15.34 -0.19 17.63
CA ILE A 15 16.28 -0.46 16.54
C ILE A 15 16.89 -1.84 16.75
N GLN A 16 16.56 -2.77 15.86
CA GLN A 16 17.08 -4.14 15.96
C GLN A 16 18.58 -4.19 15.60
N PRO A 17 19.38 -5.07 16.24
CA PRO A 17 20.81 -5.18 15.95
C PRO A 17 21.15 -5.50 14.49
N ASP A 18 20.24 -6.17 13.78
CA ASP A 18 20.35 -6.61 12.38
C ASP A 18 19.52 -5.75 11.41
N GLU A 19 18.99 -4.60 11.85
CA GLU A 19 18.13 -3.74 11.04
C GLU A 19 18.83 -3.29 9.74
N ALA A 20 20.10 -2.89 9.83
CA ALA A 20 20.89 -2.46 8.68
C ALA A 20 21.13 -3.60 7.66
N GLU A 21 21.40 -4.81 8.14
CA GLU A 21 21.56 -6.00 7.30
C GLU A 21 20.24 -6.37 6.62
N THR A 22 19.13 -6.31 7.37
CA THR A 22 17.78 -6.55 6.85
C THR A 22 17.42 -5.54 5.77
N ALA A 23 17.70 -4.25 6.00
CA ALA A 23 17.46 -3.18 5.02
C ALA A 23 18.29 -3.40 3.74
N GLN A 24 19.57 -3.75 3.89
CA GLN A 24 20.43 -4.08 2.75
C GLN A 24 19.87 -5.29 1.97
N GLY A 25 19.49 -6.37 2.65
CA GLY A 25 18.93 -7.55 2.00
C GLY A 25 17.62 -7.27 1.27
N LEU A 26 16.79 -6.36 1.78
CA LEU A 26 15.57 -5.90 1.09
C LEU A 26 15.93 -5.19 -0.22
N ASN A 27 16.87 -4.25 -0.18
CA ASN A 27 17.34 -3.54 -1.38
C ASN A 27 17.89 -4.50 -2.43
N GLU A 28 18.78 -5.42 -2.06
CA GLU A 28 19.35 -6.42 -2.97
C GLU A 28 18.27 -7.32 -3.60
N THR A 29 17.26 -7.70 -2.81
CA THR A 29 16.15 -8.53 -3.31
C THR A 29 15.25 -7.72 -4.26
N PHE A 30 15.00 -6.44 -3.97
CA PHE A 30 14.27 -5.57 -4.88
C PHE A 30 15.03 -5.31 -6.19
N ASP A 31 16.35 -5.11 -6.13
CA ASP A 31 17.20 -4.95 -7.31
C ASP A 31 17.10 -6.19 -8.22
N THR A 32 17.13 -7.38 -7.63
CA THR A 32 16.92 -8.64 -8.38
C THR A 32 15.59 -8.64 -9.15
N ILE A 33 14.49 -8.21 -8.50
CA ILE A 33 13.17 -8.14 -9.14
C ILE A 33 13.16 -7.06 -10.24
N LEU A 34 13.74 -5.88 -9.98
CA LEU A 34 13.82 -4.79 -10.97
C LEU A 34 14.59 -5.22 -12.21
N GLU A 35 15.76 -5.84 -12.05
CA GLU A 35 16.59 -6.30 -13.16
C GLU A 35 15.90 -7.38 -13.98
N THR A 36 15.29 -8.36 -13.30
CA THR A 36 14.56 -9.47 -13.96
C THR A 36 13.39 -8.92 -14.78
N THR A 37 12.52 -8.12 -14.15
CA THR A 37 11.35 -7.57 -14.84
C THR A 37 11.73 -6.57 -15.93
N ALA A 38 12.81 -5.79 -15.76
CA ALA A 38 13.31 -4.89 -16.79
C ALA A 38 13.82 -5.64 -18.02
N HIS A 39 14.49 -6.78 -17.81
CA HIS A 39 14.91 -7.67 -18.89
C HIS A 39 13.69 -8.24 -19.63
N ASP A 40 12.70 -8.77 -18.90
CA ASP A 40 11.55 -9.46 -19.48
C ASP A 40 10.60 -8.52 -20.23
N TYR A 41 10.38 -7.32 -19.70
CA TYR A 41 9.51 -6.31 -20.32
C TYR A 41 10.24 -5.36 -21.28
N GLY A 42 11.57 -5.46 -21.38
CA GLY A 42 12.42 -4.57 -22.18
C GLY A 42 12.46 -3.12 -21.68
N HIS A 43 11.94 -2.85 -20.48
CA HIS A 43 11.99 -1.55 -19.80
C HIS A 43 11.73 -1.72 -18.30
N ALA A 44 12.27 -0.81 -17.49
CA ALA A 44 12.11 -0.87 -16.05
C ALA A 44 10.65 -0.63 -15.61
N VAL A 45 10.17 -1.49 -14.72
CA VAL A 45 8.92 -1.35 -13.98
C VAL A 45 9.22 -1.29 -12.48
N ARG A 46 8.21 -1.11 -11.62
CA ARG A 46 8.43 -1.12 -10.15
C ARG A 46 8.58 -2.56 -9.66
N SER A 47 9.46 -2.80 -8.69
CA SER A 47 9.70 -4.12 -8.08
C SER A 47 8.49 -4.69 -7.34
N VAL A 48 7.61 -3.82 -6.87
CA VAL A 48 6.29 -4.12 -6.34
C VAL A 48 5.34 -3.03 -6.82
N HIS A 49 4.06 -3.33 -6.85
CA HIS A 49 3.05 -2.45 -7.39
C HIS A 49 3.31 -2.00 -8.83
N ALA A 50 3.75 -2.93 -9.68
CA ALA A 50 4.11 -2.68 -11.07
C ALA A 50 2.89 -2.20 -11.88
N LYS A 51 1.79 -2.96 -11.85
CA LYS A 51 0.54 -2.58 -12.55
C LYS A 51 -0.12 -1.38 -11.87
N ALA A 52 -0.39 -0.34 -12.66
CA ALA A 52 -1.19 0.81 -12.25
C ALA A 52 -2.62 0.68 -12.81
N HIS A 53 -3.61 1.04 -12.00
CA HIS A 53 -5.02 1.14 -12.42
C HIS A 53 -5.39 2.56 -12.81
N GLY A 54 -4.69 3.57 -12.28
CA GLY A 54 -4.96 4.95 -12.60
C GLY A 54 -3.98 5.91 -11.96
N ILE A 55 -3.83 7.08 -12.59
CA ILE A 55 -3.16 8.24 -12.04
C ILE A 55 -4.17 9.39 -12.04
N LEU A 56 -4.41 9.98 -10.88
CA LEU A 56 -5.39 11.04 -10.72
C LEU A 56 -4.66 12.32 -10.31
N GLU A 57 -5.01 13.43 -10.95
CA GLU A 57 -4.72 14.75 -10.41
C GLU A 57 -5.79 15.10 -9.37
N ALA A 58 -5.36 15.63 -8.23
CA ALA A 58 -6.23 15.93 -7.10
C ALA A 58 -5.85 17.25 -6.44
N THR A 59 -6.74 17.70 -5.57
CA THR A 59 -6.53 18.83 -4.68
C THR A 59 -6.74 18.35 -3.25
N LEU A 60 -5.75 18.56 -2.39
CA LEU A 60 -5.86 18.28 -0.96
C LEU A 60 -6.09 19.60 -0.21
N ARG A 61 -7.18 19.67 0.54
CA ARG A 61 -7.48 20.81 1.41
C ARG A 61 -7.27 20.42 2.87
N VAL A 62 -6.41 21.16 3.56
CA VAL A 62 -6.28 21.12 5.02
C VAL A 62 -7.34 22.05 5.62
N HIS A 63 -8.12 21.53 6.56
CA HIS A 63 -9.20 22.26 7.22
C HIS A 63 -8.65 23.25 8.27
N ASP A 64 -9.41 24.31 8.54
CA ASP A 64 -9.05 25.42 9.44
C ASP A 64 -9.43 25.22 10.91
N ASP A 65 -10.20 24.18 11.20
CA ASP A 65 -10.78 23.87 12.51
C ASP A 65 -10.36 22.49 13.03
N LEU A 66 -9.19 22.01 12.62
CA LEU A 66 -8.63 20.76 13.14
C LEU A 66 -8.28 20.89 14.63
N PRO A 67 -8.55 19.86 15.46
CA PRO A 67 -8.08 19.80 16.84
C PRO A 67 -6.54 19.96 16.94
N PRO A 68 -6.00 20.51 18.05
CA PRO A 68 -4.56 20.77 18.20
C PRO A 68 -3.66 19.54 17.97
N GLU A 69 -4.14 18.35 18.35
CA GLU A 69 -3.43 17.09 18.11
C GLU A 69 -3.37 16.70 16.62
N LEU A 70 -4.24 17.24 15.78
CA LEU A 70 -4.28 17.02 14.33
C LEU A 70 -3.63 18.16 13.54
N THR A 71 -3.33 19.31 14.14
CA THR A 71 -2.65 20.44 13.48
C THR A 71 -1.12 20.31 13.60
N GLN A 72 -0.51 19.32 12.95
CA GLN A 72 0.94 19.08 13.01
C GLN A 72 1.54 18.96 11.60
N GLY A 73 2.80 19.36 11.44
CA GLY A 73 3.53 19.26 10.16
C GLY A 73 2.76 19.89 8.98
N LEU A 74 2.54 19.10 7.91
CA LEU A 74 1.75 19.51 6.75
C LEU A 74 0.36 20.05 7.10
N PHE A 75 -0.27 19.52 8.15
CA PHE A 75 -1.64 19.89 8.52
C PHE A 75 -1.70 21.03 9.55
N ALA A 76 -0.55 21.62 9.92
CA ALA A 76 -0.49 22.70 10.91
C ALA A 76 -1.12 24.01 10.42
N THR A 77 -1.12 24.25 9.12
CA THR A 77 -1.69 25.46 8.52
C THR A 77 -2.78 25.10 7.50
N PRO A 78 -3.94 25.75 7.54
CA PRO A 78 -4.99 25.54 6.54
C PRO A 78 -4.50 25.98 5.17
N ALA A 79 -4.53 25.06 4.21
CA ALA A 79 -3.95 25.26 2.89
C ALA A 79 -4.63 24.35 1.87
N THR A 80 -4.42 24.67 0.59
CA THR A 80 -4.86 23.85 -0.53
C THR A 80 -3.65 23.50 -1.37
N HIS A 81 -3.38 22.21 -1.52
CA HIS A 81 -2.23 21.67 -2.22
C HIS A 81 -2.66 20.94 -3.49
N LYS A 82 -1.87 21.07 -4.55
CA LYS A 82 -1.94 20.14 -5.67
C LYS A 82 -1.45 18.77 -5.21
N ALA A 83 -2.13 17.71 -5.64
CA ALA A 83 -1.77 16.35 -5.30
C ALA A 83 -1.92 15.42 -6.50
N TYR A 84 -1.27 14.26 -6.42
CA TYR A 84 -1.44 13.17 -7.36
C TYR A 84 -1.67 11.86 -6.62
N LEU A 85 -2.58 11.03 -7.12
CA LEU A 85 -2.82 9.68 -6.62
C LEU A 85 -2.41 8.68 -7.68
N ARG A 86 -1.79 7.56 -7.26
CA ARG A 86 -1.55 6.39 -8.11
C ARG A 86 -2.18 5.16 -7.48
N LEU A 87 -3.10 4.53 -8.20
CA LEU A 87 -3.75 3.27 -7.83
C LEU A 87 -2.99 2.09 -8.46
N SER A 88 -2.85 0.99 -7.73
CA SER A 88 -2.12 -0.20 -8.19
C SER A 88 -2.60 -1.50 -7.54
N THR A 89 -2.17 -2.64 -8.08
CA THR A 89 -2.09 -3.92 -7.34
C THR A 89 -0.72 -4.07 -6.69
N ASN A 90 -0.46 -5.11 -5.88
CA ASN A 90 0.77 -5.24 -5.08
C ASN A 90 1.96 -5.94 -5.77
N ALA A 91 1.71 -6.85 -6.72
CA ALA A 91 2.76 -7.68 -7.32
C ALA A 91 3.82 -6.88 -8.11
N GLY A 92 5.02 -7.45 -8.23
CA GLY A 92 6.10 -6.93 -9.08
C GLY A 92 5.90 -7.21 -10.58
N ASP A 93 5.07 -8.20 -10.91
CA ASP A 93 4.65 -8.48 -12.30
C ASP A 93 3.45 -7.62 -12.70
N ILE A 94 3.32 -7.31 -14.00
CA ILE A 94 2.08 -6.74 -14.55
C ILE A 94 1.08 -7.88 -14.79
N LEU A 95 0.29 -8.18 -13.75
CA LEU A 95 -0.67 -9.29 -13.79
C LEU A 95 -2.07 -8.86 -14.29
N PRO A 96 -2.80 -9.74 -15.00
CA PRO A 96 -4.20 -9.50 -15.34
C PRO A 96 -5.05 -9.22 -14.09
N ASP A 97 -6.05 -8.33 -14.19
CA ASP A 97 -7.02 -8.02 -13.13
C ASP A 97 -7.91 -9.21 -12.74
N ALA A 98 -7.95 -10.27 -13.57
CA ALA A 98 -8.52 -11.56 -13.20
C ALA A 98 -7.78 -12.24 -12.02
N ILE A 99 -6.53 -11.83 -11.75
CA ILE A 99 -5.77 -12.21 -10.55
C ILE A 99 -6.05 -11.16 -9.48
N SER A 100 -6.92 -11.52 -8.54
CA SER A 100 -7.40 -10.59 -7.52
C SER A 100 -6.36 -10.35 -6.43
N LEU A 101 -5.83 -9.14 -6.35
CA LEU A 101 -4.76 -8.78 -5.43
C LEU A 101 -5.15 -7.60 -4.53
N PRO A 102 -4.48 -7.41 -3.38
CA PRO A 102 -4.61 -6.19 -2.60
C PRO A 102 -4.36 -4.93 -3.45
N ARG A 103 -5.02 -3.83 -3.08
CA ARG A 103 -4.88 -2.54 -3.76
C ARG A 103 -3.88 -1.65 -3.02
N GLY A 104 -3.04 -0.97 -3.79
CA GLY A 104 -2.18 0.11 -3.33
C GLY A 104 -2.71 1.47 -3.76
N LEU A 105 -2.40 2.49 -2.95
CA LEU A 105 -2.60 3.90 -3.28
C LEU A 105 -1.39 4.69 -2.78
N ALA A 106 -0.74 5.40 -3.69
CA ALA A 106 0.26 6.40 -3.32
C ALA A 106 -0.32 7.80 -3.53
N LEU A 107 -0.34 8.61 -2.47
CA LEU A 107 -0.74 10.02 -2.51
C LEU A 107 0.52 10.89 -2.40
N LYS A 108 0.79 11.69 -3.43
CA LYS A 108 1.85 12.69 -3.45
C LYS A 108 1.24 14.07 -3.32
N ILE A 109 1.68 14.84 -2.33
CA ILE A 109 1.24 16.21 -2.08
C ILE A 109 2.40 17.14 -2.43
N LEU A 110 2.12 18.17 -3.23
CA LEU A 110 3.11 19.12 -3.70
C LEU A 110 3.18 20.38 -2.83
N ASP A 111 4.26 21.12 -3.00
CA ASP A 111 4.51 22.42 -2.38
C ASP A 111 4.35 22.37 -0.85
N VAL A 112 4.80 21.26 -0.27
CA VAL A 112 4.86 21.09 1.18
C VAL A 112 6.14 21.75 1.67
N GLU A 113 6.00 22.78 2.48
CA GLU A 113 7.12 23.44 3.16
C GLU A 113 7.36 22.78 4.53
N GLY A 114 8.53 23.05 5.13
CA GLY A 114 8.88 22.60 6.48
C GLY A 114 10.17 21.79 6.54
N GLU A 115 10.49 21.35 7.76
CA GLU A 115 11.69 20.54 8.01
C GLU A 115 11.62 19.18 7.30
N ARG A 116 12.80 18.65 6.99
CA ARG A 116 13.00 17.41 6.22
C ARG A 116 13.99 16.51 6.91
N LEU A 117 13.84 15.20 6.70
CA LEU A 117 14.85 14.23 7.12
C LEU A 117 16.19 14.54 6.44
N PRO A 118 17.33 14.27 7.10
CA PRO A 118 18.64 14.45 6.50
C PRO A 118 18.75 13.74 5.14
N GLY A 119 19.17 14.47 4.11
CA GLY A 119 19.30 13.95 2.75
C GLY A 119 18.01 13.89 1.92
N ALA A 120 16.85 14.25 2.48
CA ALA A 120 15.62 14.37 1.71
C ALA A 120 15.60 15.68 0.90
N GLU A 121 15.32 15.57 -0.41
CA GLU A 121 15.22 16.69 -1.34
C GLU A 121 13.76 16.99 -1.72
N GLY A 122 13.53 18.19 -2.28
CA GLY A 122 12.23 18.58 -2.83
C GLY A 122 11.21 19.10 -1.82
N LYS A 123 10.01 19.39 -2.33
CA LYS A 123 8.90 20.00 -1.59
C LYS A 123 7.63 19.15 -1.65
N THR A 124 7.77 17.84 -1.47
CA THR A 124 6.63 16.92 -1.51
C THR A 124 6.52 16.11 -0.22
N GLN A 125 5.29 15.73 0.13
CA GLN A 125 5.01 14.71 1.14
C GLN A 125 4.27 13.57 0.46
N ASP A 126 4.79 12.35 0.61
CA ASP A 126 4.19 11.14 0.06
C ASP A 126 3.57 10.30 1.18
N PHE A 127 2.36 9.82 0.95
CA PHE A 127 1.71 8.79 1.75
C PHE A 127 1.57 7.53 0.89
N ILE A 128 2.28 6.47 1.27
CA ILE A 128 2.24 5.18 0.60
C ILE A 128 1.32 4.26 1.39
N MET A 129 0.23 3.83 0.77
CA MET A 129 -0.90 3.22 1.46
C MET A 129 -1.38 1.95 0.75
N VAL A 130 -2.04 1.08 1.50
CA VAL A 130 -2.69 -0.13 0.98
C VAL A 130 -4.09 -0.27 1.56
N ASN A 131 -4.96 -1.04 0.91
CA ASN A 131 -6.35 -1.23 1.36
C ASN A 131 -6.52 -2.27 2.48
N GLY A 132 -5.46 -2.52 3.26
CA GLY A 132 -5.50 -3.36 4.46
C GLY A 132 -4.98 -2.57 5.68
N PRO A 133 -5.61 -2.69 6.87
CA PRO A 133 -5.24 -1.88 8.03
C PRO A 133 -3.93 -2.32 8.71
N VAL A 134 -3.42 -3.51 8.37
CA VAL A 134 -2.20 -4.12 8.91
C VAL A 134 -1.34 -4.68 7.78
N PHE A 135 -0.04 -4.77 8.02
CA PHE A 135 0.90 -5.37 7.06
C PHE A 135 0.94 -6.89 7.25
N GLN A 136 1.24 -7.63 6.18
CA GLN A 136 1.22 -9.11 6.24
C GLN A 136 2.39 -9.68 7.04
N ALA A 137 3.53 -8.99 6.99
CA ALA A 137 4.70 -9.32 7.79
C ALA A 137 4.72 -8.44 9.04
N LYS A 138 4.99 -9.03 10.20
CA LYS A 138 5.05 -8.27 11.46
C LYS A 138 6.36 -7.51 11.62
N THR A 139 7.41 -7.96 10.94
CA THR A 139 8.78 -7.45 11.04
C THR A 139 9.45 -7.41 9.67
N ALA A 140 10.48 -6.57 9.52
CA ALA A 140 11.18 -6.38 8.26
C ALA A 140 11.94 -7.65 7.79
N ASP A 141 12.48 -8.44 8.71
CA ASP A 141 13.17 -9.71 8.41
C ASP A 141 12.20 -10.78 7.89
N GLN A 142 10.99 -10.87 8.47
CA GLN A 142 9.92 -11.73 7.96
C GLN A 142 9.49 -11.29 6.56
N PHE A 143 9.39 -9.98 6.34
CA PHE A 143 9.08 -9.45 5.02
C PHE A 143 10.18 -9.79 4.01
N LEU A 144 11.45 -9.63 4.38
CA LEU A 144 12.60 -10.02 3.56
C LEU A 144 12.56 -11.51 3.20
N GLY A 145 12.26 -12.39 4.16
CA GLY A 145 12.11 -13.82 3.92
C GLY A 145 11.02 -14.12 2.88
N ASN A 146 9.85 -13.49 3.01
CA ASN A 146 8.74 -13.62 2.06
C ASN A 146 9.11 -13.08 0.67
N LEU A 147 9.77 -11.92 0.61
CA LEU A 147 10.19 -11.28 -0.63
C LEU A 147 11.22 -12.14 -1.39
N LYS A 148 12.20 -12.73 -0.69
CA LYS A 148 13.17 -13.66 -1.29
C LYS A 148 12.50 -14.90 -1.88
N LEU A 149 11.42 -15.39 -1.28
CA LEU A 149 10.63 -16.49 -1.85
C LEU A 149 9.90 -16.06 -3.12
N LEU A 150 9.27 -14.88 -3.12
CA LEU A 150 8.57 -14.32 -4.28
C LEU A 150 9.52 -14.04 -5.45
N ALA A 151 10.70 -13.48 -5.18
CA ALA A 151 11.73 -13.23 -6.19
C ALA A 151 12.12 -14.52 -6.93
N LYS A 152 12.27 -15.64 -6.21
CA LYS A 152 12.55 -16.96 -6.81
C LYS A 152 11.42 -17.49 -7.71
N THR A 153 10.21 -16.97 -7.57
CA THR A 153 9.05 -17.33 -8.41
C THR A 153 8.78 -16.35 -9.54
N THR A 154 9.51 -15.23 -9.60
CA THR A 154 9.36 -14.18 -10.62
C THR A 154 9.66 -14.70 -12.04
N ASP A 155 10.36 -15.83 -12.16
CA ASP A 155 10.75 -16.45 -13.44
C ASP A 155 9.93 -17.73 -13.82
N LYS A 156 8.82 -18.02 -13.11
CA LYS A 156 8.06 -19.28 -13.31
C LYS A 156 6.63 -19.08 -13.81
N LEU A 157 6.50 -19.24 -15.14
CA LEU A 157 5.33 -19.64 -15.94
C LEU A 157 4.03 -18.81 -15.76
N GLU A 158 3.82 -17.90 -16.70
CA GLU A 158 2.59 -17.10 -16.92
C GLU A 158 1.30 -17.95 -17.03
N GLY A 159 1.40 -19.22 -17.43
CA GLY A 159 0.23 -20.08 -17.70
C GLY A 159 -0.47 -20.69 -16.48
N THR A 160 0.15 -20.69 -15.29
CA THR A 160 -0.37 -21.41 -14.10
C THR A 160 -0.99 -20.48 -13.04
N LYS A 161 -0.77 -19.16 -13.14
CA LYS A 161 -1.10 -18.18 -12.09
C LYS A 161 -2.61 -17.93 -11.94
N THR A 162 -3.38 -17.91 -13.04
CA THR A 162 -4.83 -17.62 -12.99
C THR A 162 -5.64 -18.73 -12.32
N VAL A 163 -5.31 -20.00 -12.58
CA VAL A 163 -5.99 -21.17 -11.99
C VAL A 163 -5.72 -21.30 -10.49
N MET A 164 -4.51 -20.93 -10.04
CA MET A 164 -4.17 -20.95 -8.62
C MET A 164 -4.90 -19.85 -7.83
N SER A 165 -5.05 -18.66 -8.41
CA SER A 165 -5.73 -17.54 -7.76
C SER A 165 -7.22 -17.81 -7.49
N SER A 166 -7.93 -18.47 -8.42
CA SER A 166 -9.36 -18.78 -8.25
C SER A 166 -9.60 -19.81 -7.14
N VAL A 167 -8.70 -20.79 -7.01
CA VAL A 167 -8.71 -21.74 -5.89
C VAL A 167 -8.45 -21.02 -4.56
N LEU A 168 -7.46 -20.13 -4.52
CA LEU A 168 -7.13 -19.36 -3.31
C LEU A 168 -8.26 -18.42 -2.89
N ARG A 169 -9.00 -17.80 -3.82
CA ARG A 169 -10.22 -17.04 -3.52
C ARG A 169 -11.30 -17.90 -2.87
N GLY A 170 -11.53 -19.10 -3.39
CA GLY A 170 -12.51 -20.04 -2.83
C GLY A 170 -12.16 -20.44 -1.40
N VAL A 171 -10.87 -20.66 -1.12
CA VAL A 171 -10.37 -20.91 0.25
C VAL A 171 -10.53 -19.68 1.13
N ASN A 172 -10.22 -18.47 0.64
CA ASN A 172 -10.38 -17.24 1.43
C ASN A 172 -11.85 -16.98 1.81
N LYS A 173 -12.79 -17.08 0.85
CA LYS A 173 -14.23 -16.90 1.11
C LYS A 173 -14.77 -17.91 2.14
N ALA A 174 -14.28 -19.15 2.11
CA ALA A 174 -14.65 -20.17 3.09
C ALA A 174 -14.09 -19.87 4.50
N LEU A 175 -12.88 -19.31 4.59
CA LEU A 175 -12.27 -18.91 5.85
C LEU A 175 -12.91 -17.64 6.43
N GLU A 176 -13.21 -16.64 5.60
CA GLU A 176 -13.94 -15.43 5.99
C GLU A 176 -15.35 -15.76 6.50
N ALA A 177 -16.06 -16.71 5.86
CA ALA A 177 -17.37 -17.17 6.32
C ALA A 177 -17.36 -17.82 7.72
N VAL A 178 -16.20 -18.28 8.20
CA VAL A 178 -15.99 -18.78 9.57
C VAL A 178 -15.24 -17.79 10.47
N GLY A 179 -15.07 -16.53 10.03
CA GLY A 179 -14.47 -15.43 10.79
C GLY A 179 -12.94 -15.43 10.79
N VAL A 180 -12.29 -16.16 9.89
CA VAL A 180 -10.83 -16.24 9.79
C VAL A 180 -10.36 -15.49 8.54
N GLU A 181 -9.91 -14.26 8.71
CA GLU A 181 -9.20 -13.54 7.64
C GLU A 181 -7.72 -13.98 7.62
N SER A 182 -7.20 -14.33 6.44
CA SER A 182 -5.78 -14.64 6.25
C SER A 182 -5.13 -13.62 5.33
N PRO A 183 -4.36 -12.67 5.88
CA PRO A 183 -3.70 -11.66 5.07
C PRO A 183 -2.69 -12.28 4.07
N ALA A 184 -2.07 -13.41 4.42
CA ALA A 184 -1.22 -14.17 3.52
C ALA A 184 -2.00 -14.69 2.28
N ILE A 185 -3.21 -15.24 2.47
CA ILE A 185 -4.04 -15.73 1.35
C ILE A 185 -4.50 -14.58 0.45
N GLN A 186 -4.89 -13.45 1.04
CA GLN A 186 -5.25 -12.26 0.27
C GLN A 186 -4.12 -11.81 -0.64
N SER A 187 -2.88 -11.81 -0.15
CA SER A 187 -1.69 -11.39 -0.92
C SER A 187 -1.33 -12.33 -2.07
N LEU A 188 -1.79 -13.60 -2.04
CA LEU A 188 -1.52 -14.63 -3.04
C LEU A 188 -2.64 -14.79 -4.08
N GLY A 189 -3.55 -13.83 -4.20
CA GLY A 189 -4.65 -13.92 -5.17
C GLY A 189 -6.03 -14.15 -4.56
N GLY A 190 -6.12 -14.25 -3.22
CA GLY A 190 -7.36 -14.51 -2.49
C GLY A 190 -8.15 -13.25 -2.10
N ALA A 191 -7.63 -12.06 -2.38
CA ALA A 191 -8.31 -10.81 -2.06
C ALA A 191 -9.65 -10.69 -2.83
N PRO A 192 -10.67 -10.00 -2.30
CA PRO A 192 -11.84 -9.60 -3.08
C PRO A 192 -11.44 -8.74 -4.29
N ASN A 193 -12.05 -8.98 -5.46
CA ASN A 193 -11.74 -8.21 -6.66
C ASN A 193 -12.55 -6.91 -6.66
N VAL A 194 -12.11 -5.93 -5.90
CA VAL A 194 -12.87 -4.70 -5.60
C VAL A 194 -12.47 -3.53 -6.50
N ASP A 195 -13.38 -2.58 -6.67
CA ASP A 195 -13.08 -1.30 -7.33
C ASP A 195 -12.16 -0.46 -6.43
N PRO A 196 -10.96 -0.05 -6.89
CA PRO A 196 -10.01 0.70 -6.08
C PRO A 196 -10.56 2.05 -5.59
N LEU A 197 -11.50 2.68 -6.28
CA LEU A 197 -12.04 3.98 -5.88
C LEU A 197 -12.98 3.90 -4.68
N GLY A 198 -13.55 2.71 -4.41
CA GLY A 198 -14.42 2.47 -3.26
C GLY A 198 -13.69 2.01 -2.00
N GLN A 199 -12.37 1.83 -2.05
CA GLN A 199 -11.61 1.26 -0.94
C GLN A 199 -11.12 2.33 0.05
N THR A 200 -11.06 1.96 1.33
CA THR A 200 -10.28 2.71 2.32
C THR A 200 -8.82 2.26 2.27
N TYR A 201 -7.91 3.23 2.27
CA TYR A 201 -6.47 2.99 2.28
C TYR A 201 -5.85 3.43 3.59
N TYR A 202 -4.80 2.73 4.02
CA TYR A 202 -4.13 2.95 5.30
C TYR A 202 -2.62 3.07 5.10
N SER A 203 -1.96 3.92 5.89
CA SER A 203 -0.50 3.99 5.96
C SER A 203 0.14 2.74 6.59
N VAL A 204 -0.69 1.91 7.24
CA VAL A 204 -0.34 0.67 7.93
C VAL A 204 0.54 0.88 9.17
N THR A 205 1.74 1.43 8.99
CA THR A 205 2.66 1.75 10.08
C THR A 205 2.26 3.08 10.76
N PRO A 206 2.56 3.21 12.07
CA PRO A 206 2.49 4.49 12.76
C PRO A 206 3.67 5.39 12.35
N PHE A 207 3.46 6.69 12.41
CA PHE A 207 4.45 7.73 12.12
C PHE A 207 4.56 8.69 13.29
N LEU A 208 5.76 9.22 13.50
CA LEU A 208 5.95 10.44 14.28
C LEU A 208 5.15 11.58 13.63
N TYR A 209 4.28 12.22 14.43
CA TYR A 209 3.34 13.24 13.99
C TYR A 209 3.35 14.43 14.95
N GLY A 210 4.37 15.29 14.79
CA GLY A 210 4.63 16.37 15.73
C GLY A 210 4.86 15.81 17.13
N ASP A 211 4.01 16.20 18.09
CA ASP A 211 4.07 15.71 19.48
C ASP A 211 3.44 14.31 19.69
N TYR A 212 2.88 13.71 18.64
CA TYR A 212 2.05 12.51 18.73
C TYR A 212 2.51 11.38 17.80
N ILE A 213 1.87 10.23 17.93
CA ILE A 213 1.97 9.10 17.01
C ILE A 213 0.66 9.00 16.22
N ALA A 214 0.74 8.97 14.89
CA ALA A 214 -0.43 8.91 14.02
C ALA A 214 -0.34 7.75 13.02
N LYS A 215 -1.52 7.24 12.62
CA LYS A 215 -1.71 6.46 11.40
C LYS A 215 -2.62 7.27 10.48
N PHE A 216 -2.38 7.16 9.18
CA PHE A 216 -3.16 7.87 8.19
C PHE A 216 -4.10 6.91 7.48
N SER A 217 -5.31 7.40 7.18
CA SER A 217 -6.25 6.72 6.29
C SER A 217 -6.79 7.69 5.23
N LEU A 218 -7.12 7.14 4.08
CA LEU A 218 -7.84 7.82 3.01
C LEU A 218 -9.14 7.05 2.77
N VAL A 219 -10.26 7.71 3.07
CA VAL A 219 -11.59 7.10 3.11
C VAL A 219 -12.47 7.76 2.04
N PRO A 220 -13.15 7.00 1.17
CA PRO A 220 -14.13 7.56 0.26
C PRO A 220 -15.35 8.07 1.03
N VAL A 221 -15.84 9.26 0.69
CA VAL A 221 -17.01 9.88 1.34
C VAL A 221 -18.13 10.27 0.37
N ALA A 222 -17.84 10.29 -0.94
CA ALA A 222 -18.86 10.58 -1.95
C ALA A 222 -19.76 9.35 -2.17
N PRO A 223 -21.09 9.52 -2.30
CA PRO A 223 -22.03 8.41 -2.47
C PRO A 223 -21.61 7.41 -3.56
N ASP A 224 -21.31 7.91 -4.76
CA ASP A 224 -20.88 7.11 -5.92
C ASP A 224 -19.60 6.29 -5.67
N LEU A 225 -18.74 6.71 -4.72
CA LEU A 225 -17.55 5.96 -4.32
C LEU A 225 -17.86 4.96 -3.22
N THR A 226 -18.66 5.35 -2.23
CA THR A 226 -19.06 4.45 -1.14
C THR A 226 -19.92 3.28 -1.63
N GLU A 227 -20.71 3.47 -2.70
CA GLU A 227 -21.45 2.39 -3.35
C GLU A 227 -20.53 1.32 -3.99
N LEU A 228 -19.26 1.66 -4.25
CA LEU A 228 -18.28 0.75 -4.83
C LEU A 228 -17.54 -0.08 -3.78
N GLU A 229 -17.63 0.25 -2.48
CA GLU A 229 -16.85 -0.39 -1.41
C GLU A 229 -16.99 -1.92 -1.41
N THR A 230 -18.20 -2.40 -1.60
CA THR A 230 -18.54 -3.84 -1.59
C THR A 230 -18.75 -4.42 -2.99
N ARG A 231 -18.50 -3.62 -4.05
CA ARG A 231 -18.72 -4.05 -5.43
C ARG A 231 -17.56 -4.93 -5.89
N GLU A 232 -17.83 -6.23 -6.04
CA GLU A 232 -16.91 -7.14 -6.71
C GLU A 232 -16.99 -6.97 -8.24
N ILE A 233 -15.83 -6.85 -8.89
CA ILE A 233 -15.64 -6.82 -10.33
C ILE A 233 -15.56 -8.25 -10.85
N ASP A 234 -16.51 -8.63 -11.70
CA ASP A 234 -16.48 -9.90 -12.42
C ASP A 234 -15.46 -9.89 -13.57
N ALA A 235 -14.24 -10.33 -13.32
CA ALA A 235 -13.20 -10.43 -14.33
C ALA A 235 -13.35 -11.66 -15.27
N SER A 236 -14.46 -12.40 -15.22
CA SER A 236 -14.68 -13.57 -16.06
C SER A 236 -14.64 -13.21 -17.55
N GLY A 237 -13.71 -13.82 -18.28
CA GLY A 237 -13.49 -13.52 -19.70
C GLY A 237 -12.96 -12.11 -19.98
N ARG A 238 -12.59 -11.35 -18.94
CA ARG A 238 -12.07 -9.98 -19.02
C ARG A 238 -10.75 -9.91 -18.23
N PRO A 239 -9.61 -10.25 -18.86
CA PRO A 239 -8.34 -10.31 -18.14
C PRO A 239 -7.94 -8.97 -17.51
N ASP A 240 -8.34 -7.84 -18.09
CA ASP A 240 -8.07 -6.48 -17.57
C ASP A 240 -9.39 -5.71 -17.33
N ALA A 241 -10.22 -6.26 -16.45
CA ALA A 241 -11.59 -5.79 -16.15
C ALA A 241 -11.65 -4.54 -15.26
#